data_AF-A0A7W0H824-F1
#
_entry.id   AF-A0A7W0H824-F1
#
_cell.length_a   1.000
_cell.length_b   1.000
_cell.length_c   1.000
_cell.angle_alpha   90.00
_cell.angle_beta   90.00
_cell.angle_gamma   90.00
#
_symmetry.space_group_name_H-M   'P 1'
#
loop_
_entity.id
_entity.type
_entity.pdbx_description
1 polymer ?
#
loop_
_entity_poly.entity_id
_entity_poly.type
_entity_poly.pdbx_seq_one_letter_code
_entity_poly.pdbx_strand_id
1 'polypeptide(L)'
;MTDGVSRVSLEIGGTSIAFETGKYAKQASGSVVVTAGDTKVLCTATAGNERDVDFLPLTVDVEERMYAAGKIPGSFFRREGRAGEKATLTARMIDRPLRPLFPKGWRRETQLVSIPMSVDHEHP
;
A
#
# COMPACT_ATOMS: atom_id res chain seq x y z
N MET A 1 -15.76 -18.43 -17.39
CA MET A 1 -15.38 -17.71 -16.16
C MET A 1 -13.88 -17.50 -16.23
N THR A 2 -13.43 -16.42 -16.87
CA THR A 2 -12.01 -16.04 -16.83
C THR A 2 -11.75 -15.48 -15.44
N ASP A 3 -10.91 -16.17 -14.67
CA ASP A 3 -10.46 -15.68 -13.37
C ASP A 3 -9.88 -14.28 -13.57
N GLY A 4 -10.57 -13.26 -13.04
CA GLY A 4 -10.25 -11.85 -13.21
C GLY A 4 -8.97 -11.42 -12.47
N VAL A 5 -8.04 -12.35 -12.25
CA VAL A 5 -6.79 -12.17 -11.53
C VAL A 5 -5.65 -12.19 -12.54
N SER A 6 -4.90 -11.10 -12.60
CA SER A 6 -3.68 -11.02 -13.41
C SER A 6 -2.47 -11.02 -12.50
N ARG A 7 -1.46 -11.83 -12.83
CA ARG A 7 -0.23 -11.97 -12.06
C ARG A 7 0.98 -11.90 -12.98
N VAL A 8 1.95 -11.07 -12.60
CA VAL A 8 3.25 -10.94 -13.28
C VAL A 8 4.35 -11.09 -12.24
N SER A 9 5.41 -11.82 -12.55
CA SER A 9 6.56 -12.01 -11.67
C SER A 9 7.86 -11.75 -12.41
N LEU A 10 8.84 -11.23 -11.68
CA LEU A 10 10.20 -11.03 -12.16
C LEU A 10 11.20 -11.29 -11.04
N GLU A 11 12.42 -11.61 -11.42
CA GLU A 11 13.54 -11.78 -10.50
C GLU A 11 14.32 -10.47 -10.40
N ILE A 12 14.51 -9.97 -9.18
CA ILE A 12 15.29 -8.76 -8.90
C ILE A 12 16.29 -9.09 -7.80
N GLY A 13 17.58 -9.01 -8.12
CA GLY A 13 18.65 -9.21 -7.13
C GLY A 13 18.65 -10.60 -6.46
N GLY A 14 18.16 -11.64 -7.15
CA GLY A 14 18.01 -12.99 -6.61
C GLY A 14 16.71 -13.25 -5.84
N THR A 15 15.85 -12.23 -5.70
CA THR A 15 14.52 -12.37 -5.09
C THR A 15 13.44 -12.35 -6.19
N SER A 16 12.56 -13.36 -6.19
CA SER A 16 11.38 -13.35 -7.05
C SER A 16 10.30 -12.43 -6.47
N ILE A 17 9.99 -11.36 -7.20
CA ILE A 17 8.93 -10.40 -6.87
C ILE A 17 7.74 -10.63 -7.78
N ALA A 18 6.55 -10.80 -7.19
CA ALA A 18 5.30 -10.98 -7.91
C ALA A 18 4.31 -9.86 -7.61
N PHE A 19 3.56 -9.46 -8.64
CA PHE A 19 2.50 -8.46 -8.60
C PHE A 19 1.20 -9.14 -9.03
N GLU A 20 0.18 -9.08 -8.19
CA GLU A 20 -1.14 -9.68 -8.44
C GLU A 20 -2.24 -8.62 -8.32
N THR A 21 -3.13 -8.53 -9.30
CA THR A 21 -4.28 -7.61 -9.30
C THR A 21 -5.57 -8.35 -9.65
N GLY A 22 -6.72 -7.76 -9.29
CA GLY A 22 -8.05 -8.27 -9.65
C GLY A 22 -8.66 -9.29 -8.69
N LYS A 23 -7.93 -9.70 -7.64
CA LYS A 23 -8.44 -10.54 -6.54
C LYS A 23 -8.99 -9.72 -5.38
N TYR A 24 -8.20 -8.76 -4.88
CA TYR A 24 -8.49 -7.97 -3.68
C TYR A 24 -8.94 -6.54 -4.01
N ALA A 25 -9.71 -5.93 -3.11
CA ALA A 25 -10.07 -4.51 -3.15
C ALA A 25 -10.60 -4.03 -4.52
N LYS A 26 -11.48 -4.81 -5.16
CA LYS A 26 -11.99 -4.56 -6.53
C LYS A 26 -12.75 -3.24 -6.71
N GLN A 27 -13.13 -2.58 -5.61
CA GLN A 27 -13.81 -1.29 -5.61
C GLN A 27 -12.84 -0.09 -5.57
N ALA A 28 -11.56 -0.31 -5.26
CA ALA A 28 -10.55 0.73 -5.37
C ALA A 28 -10.33 1.08 -6.85
N SER A 29 -9.85 2.29 -7.14
CA SER A 29 -9.49 2.67 -8.51
C SER A 29 -8.36 1.79 -9.05
N GLY A 30 -7.46 1.34 -8.18
CA GLY A 30 -6.48 0.31 -8.46
C GLY A 30 -6.06 -0.44 -7.19
N SER A 31 -5.77 -1.72 -7.33
CA SER A 31 -5.25 -2.56 -6.23
C SER A 31 -4.22 -3.56 -6.75
N VAL A 32 -3.13 -3.72 -6.01
CA VAL A 32 -2.07 -4.69 -6.31
C VAL A 32 -1.57 -5.30 -5.02
N VAL A 33 -1.47 -6.63 -4.99
CA VAL A 33 -0.72 -7.36 -3.97
C VAL A 33 0.68 -7.61 -4.49
N VAL A 34 1.67 -7.08 -3.79
CA VAL A 34 3.08 -7.33 -4.06
C VAL A 34 3.56 -8.43 -3.12
N THR A 35 4.27 -9.42 -3.65
CA THR A 35 4.86 -10.53 -2.89
C THR A 35 6.35 -10.62 -3.19
N ALA A 36 7.18 -10.67 -2.15
CA ALA A 36 8.61 -10.96 -2.23
C ALA A 36 8.92 -12.01 -1.16
N GLY A 37 9.29 -13.22 -1.57
CA GLY A 37 9.35 -14.36 -0.65
C GLY A 37 7.98 -14.61 -0.01
N ASP A 38 7.94 -14.59 1.33
CA ASP A 38 6.71 -14.71 2.12
C ASP A 38 6.15 -13.35 2.58
N THR A 39 6.91 -12.26 2.39
CA THR A 39 6.43 -10.90 2.63
C THR A 39 5.38 -10.49 1.59
N LYS A 40 4.21 -10.02 2.06
CA LYS A 40 3.08 -9.59 1.21
C LYS A 40 2.55 -8.25 1.64
N VAL A 41 2.36 -7.35 0.67
CA VAL A 41 1.79 -6.02 0.89
C VAL A 41 0.66 -5.77 -0.09
N LEU A 42 -0.51 -5.39 0.42
CA LEU A 42 -1.63 -4.91 -0.38
C LEU A 42 -1.52 -3.39 -0.54
N CYS A 43 -1.36 -2.93 -1.76
CA CYS A 43 -1.36 -1.52 -2.10
C CYS A 43 -2.66 -1.18 -2.84
N THR A 44 -3.34 -0.13 -2.39
CA THR A 44 -4.57 0.37 -3.01
C THR A 44 -4.43 1.86 -3.32
N ALA A 45 -5.00 2.26 -4.46
CA ALA A 45 -5.05 3.63 -4.90
C ALA A 45 -6.51 3.99 -5.23
N THR A 46 -6.98 5.09 -4.67
CA THR A 46 -8.34 5.59 -4.92
C THR A 46 -8.29 7.08 -5.21
N ALA A 47 -8.91 7.47 -6.32
CA ALA A 47 -9.16 8.88 -6.64
C ALA A 47 -10.66 9.15 -6.43
N GLY A 48 -10.95 10.08 -5.53
CA GLY A 48 -12.29 10.56 -5.24
C GLY A 48 -12.69 11.73 -6.13
N ASN A 49 -13.59 12.55 -5.58
CA ASN A 49 -14.09 13.74 -6.24
C ASN A 49 -13.02 14.83 -6.35
N GLU A 50 -13.22 15.73 -7.30
CA GLU A 50 -12.43 16.95 -7.40
C GLU A 50 -12.72 17.86 -6.21
N ARG A 51 -11.67 18.46 -5.65
CA ARG A 51 -11.75 19.39 -4.54
C ARG A 51 -11.39 20.79 -5.00
N ASP A 52 -12.08 21.78 -4.44
CA ASP A 52 -11.74 23.19 -4.62
C ASP A 52 -10.55 23.54 -3.72
N VAL A 53 -9.35 23.16 -4.17
CA VAL A 53 -8.07 23.39 -3.50
C VAL A 53 -7.00 23.79 -4.50
N ASP A 54 -6.03 24.57 -4.06
CA ASP A 54 -4.92 25.08 -4.87
C ASP A 54 -3.64 24.20 -4.80
N PHE A 55 -3.69 23.10 -4.06
CA PHE A 55 -2.59 22.14 -3.90
C PHE A 55 -3.00 20.73 -4.36
N LEU A 56 -2.04 19.79 -4.38
CA LEU A 56 -2.27 18.37 -4.66
C LEU A 56 -2.79 17.66 -3.39
N PRO A 57 -4.08 17.25 -3.33
CA PRO A 57 -4.65 16.56 -2.17
C PRO A 57 -4.30 15.06 -2.22
N LEU A 58 -3.02 14.75 -2.00
CA LEU A 58 -2.48 13.39 -1.92
C LEU A 58 -2.21 13.01 -0.47
N THR A 59 -2.84 11.91 -0.03
CA THR A 59 -2.60 11.25 1.25
C THR A 59 -2.00 9.87 1.01
N VAL A 60 -0.96 9.53 1.76
CA VAL A 60 -0.31 8.22 1.71
C VAL A 60 -0.28 7.65 3.12
N ASP A 61 -0.87 6.47 3.29
CA ASP A 61 -0.97 5.76 4.56
C ASP A 61 -0.29 4.40 4.46
N VAL A 62 0.46 4.04 5.50
CA VAL A 62 1.02 2.70 5.69
C VAL A 62 0.42 2.15 6.98
N GLU A 63 -0.45 1.15 6.86
CA GLU A 63 -1.11 0.53 8.01
C GLU A 63 -0.41 -0.76 8.41
N GLU A 64 0.58 -0.65 9.30
CA GLU A 64 1.24 -1.81 9.88
C GLU A 64 0.28 -2.57 10.79
N ARG A 65 0.09 -3.86 10.51
CA ARG A 65 -0.74 -4.77 11.31
C ARG A 65 0.13 -5.78 12.03
N MET A 66 -0.08 -5.96 13.33
CA MET A 66 0.77 -6.85 14.14
C MET A 66 0.61 -8.32 13.73
N TYR A 67 -0.56 -8.68 13.17
CA TYR A 67 -0.80 -10.01 12.64
C TYR A 67 0.17 -10.37 11.49
N ALA A 68 0.70 -9.39 10.75
CA ALA A 68 1.61 -9.65 9.65
C ALA A 68 2.90 -10.33 10.11
N ALA A 69 3.29 -10.10 11.37
CA ALA A 69 4.41 -10.76 12.05
C ALA A 69 3.96 -11.82 13.07
N GLY A 70 2.70 -12.26 13.03
CA GLY A 70 2.15 -13.26 13.95
C GLY A 70 2.01 -12.78 15.41
N LYS A 71 1.94 -11.47 15.66
CA LYS A 71 1.88 -10.89 17.00
C LYS A 71 0.51 -10.27 17.31
N ILE A 72 0.13 -10.29 18.59
CA ILE A 72 -1.05 -9.58 19.09
C ILE A 72 -0.61 -8.20 19.58
N PRO A 73 -1.32 -7.10 19.27
CA PRO A 73 -0.98 -5.78 19.77
C PRO A 73 -0.92 -5.73 21.31
N GLY A 74 0.18 -5.22 21.86
CA GLY A 74 0.38 -5.06 23.30
C GLY A 74 -0.34 -3.84 23.92
N SER A 75 -1.19 -3.14 23.16
CA SER A 75 -1.97 -2.01 23.65
C SER A 75 -3.09 -2.47 24.59
N PHE A 76 -3.56 -1.59 25.49
CA PHE A 76 -4.69 -1.90 26.39
C PHE A 76 -5.92 -2.40 25.64
N PHE A 77 -6.22 -1.77 24.49
CA PHE A 77 -7.33 -2.15 23.62
C PHE A 77 -7.04 -3.35 22.69
N ARG A 78 -5.81 -3.92 22.73
CA ARG A 78 -5.35 -5.02 21.88
C ARG A 78 -5.60 -4.81 20.38
N ARG A 79 -5.51 -3.55 19.93
CA ARG A 79 -5.75 -3.12 18.55
C ARG A 79 -4.67 -2.15 18.11
N GLU A 80 -4.34 -2.15 16.81
CA GLU A 80 -3.48 -1.14 16.22
C GLU A 80 -4.15 0.24 16.27
N GLY A 81 -3.37 1.24 16.69
CA GLY A 81 -3.84 2.61 16.86
C GLY A 81 -3.26 3.54 15.80
N ARG A 82 -2.69 4.66 16.25
CA ARG A 82 -2.02 5.61 15.36
C ARG A 82 -0.82 4.96 14.66
N ALA A 83 -0.53 5.45 13.45
CA ALA A 83 0.67 5.06 12.71
C ALA A 83 1.92 5.29 13.57
N GLY A 84 2.79 4.28 13.62
CA GLY A 84 4.08 4.39 14.28
C GLY A 84 5.07 5.24 13.48
N GLU A 85 6.26 5.44 14.04
CA GLU A 85 7.34 6.17 13.36
C GLU A 85 7.74 5.49 12.04
N LYS A 86 7.94 4.17 12.05
CA LYS A 86 8.31 3.40 10.85
C LYS A 86 7.25 3.52 9.75
N ALA A 87 5.98 3.36 10.09
CA ALA A 87 4.86 3.57 9.18
C ALA A 87 4.86 4.98 8.59
N THR A 88 5.05 6.01 9.41
CA THR A 88 5.09 7.42 8.98
C THR A 88 6.27 7.70 8.05
N LEU A 89 7.47 7.19 8.37
CA LEU A 89 8.66 7.33 7.52
C LEU A 89 8.46 6.61 6.18
N THR A 90 7.90 5.40 6.20
CA THR A 90 7.61 4.62 4.99
C THR A 90 6.58 5.33 4.11
N ALA A 91 5.50 5.86 4.69
CA ALA A 91 4.52 6.66 3.97
C ALA A 91 5.17 7.86 3.26
N ARG A 92 6.08 8.57 3.95
CA ARG A 92 6.84 9.68 3.34
C ARG A 92 7.78 9.22 2.23
N MET A 93 8.40 8.05 2.36
CA MET A 93 9.24 7.47 1.30
C MET A 93 8.45 7.12 0.05
N ILE A 94 7.18 6.73 0.19
CA ILE A 94 6.27 6.47 -0.94
C ILE A 94 5.76 7.78 -1.56
N ASP A 95 5.37 8.75 -0.73
CA ASP A 95 4.80 10.03 -1.19
C ASP A 95 5.82 10.85 -2.01
N ARG A 96 7.03 11.04 -1.47
CA ARG A 96 8.07 11.90 -2.07
C ARG A 96 8.35 11.64 -3.57
N PRO A 97 8.55 10.40 -4.03
CA PRO A 97 8.77 10.13 -5.45
C PRO A 97 7.49 10.19 -6.29
N LEU A 98 6.31 9.93 -5.72
CA LEU A 98 5.05 9.93 -6.46
C LEU A 98 4.50 11.34 -6.68
N ARG A 99 4.60 12.22 -5.68
CA ARG A 99 4.05 13.58 -5.71
C ARG A 99 4.42 14.40 -6.96
N PRO A 100 5.69 14.43 -7.44
CA PRO A 100 6.04 15.18 -8.65
C PRO A 100 5.58 14.53 -9.96
N LEU A 101 5.13 13.27 -9.94
CA LEU A 101 4.67 12.55 -11.13
C LEU A 101 3.21 12.85 -11.49
N PHE A 102 2.45 13.48 -10.57
CA PHE A 102 1.08 13.86 -10.86
C PHE A 102 1.01 15.00 -11.90
N PRO A 103 0.03 14.95 -12.82
CA PRO A 103 -0.19 16.04 -13.76
C PRO A 103 -0.39 17.38 -13.04
N LYS A 104 0.10 18.48 -13.65
CA LYS A 104 -0.14 19.83 -13.12
C LYS A 104 -1.65 20.10 -13.05
N GLY A 105 -2.09 20.64 -11.92
CA GLY A 105 -3.51 20.94 -11.68
C GLY A 105 -4.34 19.74 -11.21
N TRP A 106 -3.72 18.62 -10.84
CA TRP A 106 -4.45 17.50 -10.25
C TRP A 106 -5.06 17.87 -8.89
N ARG A 107 -6.39 17.99 -8.85
CA ARG A 107 -7.18 18.42 -7.69
C ARG A 107 -8.15 17.35 -7.16
N ARG A 108 -8.03 16.11 -7.64
CA ARG A 108 -8.83 15.00 -7.13
C ARG A 108 -8.23 14.45 -5.85
N GLU A 109 -9.06 14.30 -4.83
CA GLU A 109 -8.67 13.68 -3.58
C GLU A 109 -8.12 12.28 -3.87
N THR A 110 -6.84 12.07 -3.60
CA THR A 110 -6.13 10.83 -3.94
C THR A 110 -5.57 10.23 -2.68
N GLN A 111 -5.95 8.98 -2.40
CA GLN A 111 -5.45 8.24 -1.27
C GLN A 111 -4.73 6.98 -1.74
N LEU A 112 -3.53 6.77 -1.20
CA LEU A 112 -2.76 5.54 -1.34
C LEU A 112 -2.68 4.87 0.03
N VAL A 113 -3.13 3.62 0.13
CA VAL A 113 -3.04 2.84 1.37
C VAL A 113 -2.25 1.57 1.10
N SER A 114 -1.18 1.38 1.87
CA SER A 114 -0.34 0.17 1.85
C SER A 114 -0.49 -0.61 3.14
N ILE A 115 -0.86 -1.88 3.04
CA ILE A 115 -1.12 -2.76 4.19
C ILE A 115 -0.21 -3.98 4.09
N PRO A 116 0.83 -4.09 4.92
CA PRO A 116 1.59 -5.32 5.08
C PRO A 116 0.67 -6.41 5.65
N MET A 117 0.47 -7.46 4.88
CA MET A 117 -0.37 -8.61 5.24
C MET A 117 0.46 -9.74 5.86
N SER A 118 1.72 -9.86 5.46
CA SER A 118 2.67 -10.85 6.00
C SER A 118 4.08 -10.30 5.87
N VAL A 119 4.94 -10.61 6.84
CA VAL A 119 6.35 -10.22 6.87
C VAL A 119 7.17 -11.44 7.28
N ASP A 120 8.18 -11.77 6.46
CA ASP A 120 9.07 -12.92 6.67
C ASP A 120 10.37 -12.57 7.41
N HIS A 121 10.58 -11.28 7.71
CA HIS A 121 11.77 -10.73 8.37
C HIS A 121 13.09 -10.90 7.59
N GLU A 122 13.05 -11.44 6.38
CA GLU A 122 14.19 -11.57 5.47
C GLU A 122 14.12 -10.50 4.37
N HIS A 123 12.92 -10.26 3.84
CA HIS A 123 12.66 -9.29 2.80
C HIS A 123 12.16 -7.96 3.41
N PRO A 124 12.61 -6.81 2.86
CA PRO A 124 12.36 -5.49 3.44
C PRO A 124 10.90 -5.02 3.39
#